data_AF-A0A9E3S7B4-F1
#
_entry.id   AF-A0A9E3S7B4-F1
#
_cell.length_a   1.000
_cell.length_b   1.000
_cell.length_c   1.000
_cell.angle_alpha   90.00
_cell.angle_beta   90.00
_cell.angle_gamma   90.00
#
_symmetry.space_group_name_H-M   'P 1'
#
loop_
_entity.id
_entity.type
_entity.pdbx_description
1 polymer ?
#
loop_
_entity_poly.entity_id
_entity_poly.type
_entity_poly.pdbx_seq_one_letter_code
_entity_poly.pdbx_strand_id
1 'polypeptide(L)'
;MERMAITKFKILNVFGSLFVKNRVFFAWIVCFVVLALPLKAQFYNGSNMTFGKNRVQWDNTIWTYYRYDDFDTYFYLNGNELALYAAEYAYDQIPVLERKLQSSLTEKIQFIVFNSLSDMKQSNIGLASEQQYNTGGITQILGTKVILYFDGNYLNFEQQIRVGLTEMLLNQLMFGGSIGSQIRNTAIFNLPDWYKMGILSYVSEDWNTVLDDRLREG
;
A
#
# COMPACT_ATOMS: atom_id res chain seq x y z
N MET A 1 -54.97 -17.15 54.11
CA MET A 1 -54.45 -16.14 53.17
C MET A 1 -54.36 -14.72 53.76
N GLU A 2 -55.15 -14.34 54.77
CA GLU A 2 -55.08 -12.98 55.37
C GLU A 2 -53.76 -12.60 56.08
N ARG A 3 -53.09 -13.54 56.77
CA ARG A 3 -51.85 -13.22 57.52
C ARG A 3 -50.66 -12.83 56.62
N MET A 4 -50.69 -13.15 55.33
CA MET A 4 -49.62 -12.77 54.39
C MET A 4 -49.80 -11.35 53.83
N ALA A 5 -51.05 -10.89 53.70
CA ALA A 5 -51.38 -9.55 53.23
C ALA A 5 -51.02 -8.46 54.27
N ILE A 6 -51.29 -8.73 55.55
CA ILE A 6 -51.01 -7.80 56.67
C ILE A 6 -49.50 -7.56 56.82
N THR A 7 -48.68 -8.60 56.63
CA THR A 7 -47.21 -8.52 56.74
C THR A 7 -46.61 -7.74 55.58
N LYS A 8 -47.09 -7.94 54.34
CA LYS A 8 -46.67 -7.13 53.18
C LYS A 8 -47.04 -5.65 53.33
N PHE A 9 -48.22 -5.35 53.87
CA PHE A 9 -48.67 -3.97 54.11
C PHE A 9 -47.83 -3.26 55.20
N LYS A 10 -47.48 -3.95 56.29
CA LYS A 10 -46.57 -3.40 57.32
C LYS A 10 -45.17 -3.13 56.78
N ILE A 11 -44.62 -4.03 55.96
CA ILE A 11 -43.30 -3.85 55.36
C ILE A 11 -43.30 -2.64 54.41
N LEU A 12 -44.33 -2.52 53.56
CA LEU A 12 -44.44 -1.40 52.61
C LEU A 12 -44.55 -0.04 53.32
N ASN A 13 -45.30 0.04 54.42
CA ASN A 13 -45.42 1.26 55.23
C ASN A 13 -44.13 1.61 55.99
N VAL A 14 -43.39 0.62 56.49
CA VAL A 14 -42.08 0.84 57.13
C VAL A 14 -41.09 1.42 56.13
N PHE A 15 -40.98 0.84 54.93
CA PHE A 15 -40.15 1.38 53.85
C PHE A 15 -40.58 2.79 53.40
N GLY A 16 -41.89 3.05 53.30
CA GLY A 16 -42.42 4.38 52.98
C GLY A 16 -42.03 5.44 54.03
N SER A 17 -42.15 5.11 55.32
CA SER A 17 -41.79 6.04 56.42
C SER A 17 -40.28 6.30 56.51
N LEU A 18 -39.45 5.29 56.24
CA LEU A 18 -37.99 5.42 56.16
C LEU A 18 -37.56 6.33 55.00
N PHE A 19 -38.26 6.23 53.86
CA PHE A 19 -38.00 7.07 52.69
C PHE A 19 -38.33 8.54 52.97
N VAL A 20 -39.40 8.83 53.70
CA VAL A 20 -39.81 10.21 54.04
C VAL A 20 -38.90 10.85 55.09
N LYS A 21 -38.39 10.07 56.05
CA LYS A 21 -37.53 10.60 57.12
C LYS A 21 -36.11 10.92 56.65
N ASN A 22 -35.61 10.20 55.64
CA ASN A 22 -34.24 10.30 55.15
C ASN A 22 -34.14 10.87 53.72
N ARG A 23 -35.11 11.71 53.30
CA ARG A 23 -35.17 12.27 51.93
C ARG A 23 -33.89 13.04 51.54
N VAL A 24 -33.28 13.75 52.49
CA VAL A 24 -32.02 14.48 52.28
C VAL A 24 -30.88 13.50 52.02
N PHE A 25 -30.79 12.42 52.79
CA PHE A 25 -29.77 11.38 52.60
C PHE A 25 -29.92 10.66 51.25
N PHE A 26 -31.15 10.36 50.84
CA PHE A 26 -31.42 9.82 49.51
C PHE A 26 -31.07 10.81 48.39
N ALA A 27 -31.33 12.10 48.57
CA ALA A 27 -30.93 13.14 47.62
C ALA A 27 -29.40 13.22 47.47
N TRP A 28 -28.65 13.07 48.58
CA TRP A 28 -27.18 13.00 48.53
C TRP A 28 -26.67 11.77 47.78
N ILE A 29 -27.28 10.60 47.99
CA ILE A 29 -26.92 9.38 47.25
C ILE A 29 -27.18 9.56 45.75
N VAL A 30 -28.35 10.10 45.38
CA VAL A 30 -28.67 10.35 43.97
C VAL A 30 -27.70 11.36 43.35
N CYS A 31 -27.37 12.44 44.08
CA CYS A 31 -26.37 13.42 43.63
C CYS A 31 -24.99 12.78 43.42
N PHE A 32 -24.56 11.92 44.34
CA PHE A 32 -23.29 11.20 44.24
C PHE A 32 -23.26 10.23 43.04
N VAL A 33 -24.37 9.55 42.76
CA VAL A 33 -24.51 8.66 41.59
C VAL A 33 -24.48 9.45 40.28
N VAL A 34 -25.12 10.62 40.23
CA VAL A 34 -25.11 11.49 39.04
C VAL A 34 -23.71 12.06 38.78
N LEU A 35 -22.96 12.41 39.84
CA LEU A 35 -21.58 12.88 39.75
C LEU A 35 -20.57 11.77 39.37
N ALA A 36 -20.92 10.50 39.59
CA ALA A 36 -20.08 9.36 39.25
C ALA A 36 -20.23 8.89 37.78
N LEU A 37 -21.14 9.49 37.01
CA LEU A 37 -21.28 9.18 35.58
C LEU A 37 -20.08 9.78 34.81
N PRO A 38 -19.42 8.99 33.93
CA PRO A 38 -18.27 9.48 33.17
C PRO A 38 -18.72 10.59 32.20
N LEU A 39 -18.35 11.83 32.51
CA LEU A 39 -18.54 12.98 31.64
C LEU A 39 -17.63 12.84 30.41
N LYS A 40 -18.20 12.44 29.26
CA LYS A 40 -17.53 12.44 27.95
C LYS A 40 -17.55 13.87 27.36
N ALA A 41 -16.85 14.79 28.00
CA ALA A 41 -16.64 16.15 27.49
C ALA A 41 -15.17 16.31 27.05
N GLN A 42 -14.83 15.65 25.94
CA GLN A 42 -13.54 15.79 25.28
C GLN A 42 -13.77 15.81 23.76
N PHE A 43 -14.39 16.87 23.25
CA PHE A 43 -14.20 17.23 21.85
C PHE A 43 -12.84 17.92 21.75
N TYR A 44 -11.79 17.11 21.60
CA TYR A 44 -10.45 17.59 21.27
C TYR A 44 -10.12 17.16 19.85
N ASN A 45 -10.91 17.66 18.89
CA ASN A 45 -10.58 17.62 17.47
C ASN A 45 -9.77 18.88 17.16
N GLY A 46 -8.44 18.83 17.19
CA GLY A 46 -7.68 20.00 16.72
C GLY A 46 -6.16 20.01 16.84
N SER A 47 -5.52 19.25 17.73
CA SER A 47 -4.06 19.43 17.97
C SER A 47 -3.23 18.16 18.01
N ASN A 48 -3.76 17.05 17.49
CA ASN A 48 -2.95 15.93 17.00
C ASN A 48 -3.01 15.89 15.46
N MET A 49 -2.69 17.02 14.82
CA MET A 49 -2.15 16.95 13.47
C MET A 49 -0.64 16.89 13.61
N THR A 50 -0.03 15.80 13.16
CA THR A 50 1.37 15.85 12.73
C THR A 50 1.41 16.89 11.63
N PHE A 51 1.88 18.10 11.95
CA PHE A 51 2.03 19.15 10.95
C PHE A 51 3.01 18.61 9.91
N GLY A 52 2.49 18.18 8.76
CA GLY A 52 3.29 17.78 7.62
C GLY A 52 4.14 19.00 7.27
N LYS A 53 5.45 18.90 7.42
CA LYS A 53 6.35 19.90 6.88
C LYS A 53 6.00 20.00 5.40
N ASN A 54 5.44 21.12 4.98
CA ASN A 54 5.20 21.37 3.57
C ASN A 54 6.58 21.35 2.91
N ARG A 55 6.85 20.32 2.09
CA ARG A 55 8.06 20.29 1.28
C ARG A 55 7.92 21.42 0.28
N VAL A 56 8.83 22.38 0.32
CA VAL A 56 8.90 23.41 -0.72
C VAL A 56 9.22 22.68 -2.02
N GLN A 57 8.27 22.67 -2.95
CA GLN A 57 8.46 22.12 -4.28
C GLN A 57 9.29 23.13 -5.07
N TRP A 58 10.60 22.90 -5.09
CA TRP A 58 11.52 23.62 -5.95
C TRP A 58 11.41 22.97 -7.34
N ASP A 59 10.99 23.76 -8.32
CA ASP A 59 10.76 23.44 -9.74
C ASP A 59 9.39 22.91 -10.20
N ASN A 60 8.81 23.67 -11.14
CA ASN A 60 7.79 23.21 -12.08
C ASN A 60 8.47 22.30 -13.11
N THR A 61 8.69 21.04 -12.73
CA THR A 61 9.30 20.04 -13.60
C THR A 61 8.40 19.79 -14.82
N ILE A 62 8.86 20.22 -16.01
CA ILE A 62 8.17 19.94 -17.27
C ILE A 62 8.51 18.52 -17.71
N TRP A 63 7.51 17.65 -17.72
CA TRP A 63 7.64 16.28 -18.19
C TRP A 63 7.48 16.22 -19.72
N THR A 64 8.37 15.47 -20.36
CA THR A 64 8.34 15.13 -21.79
C THR A 64 8.36 13.61 -21.92
N TYR A 65 8.02 13.08 -23.09
CA TYR A 65 8.04 11.65 -23.31
C TYR A 65 8.48 11.27 -24.72
N TYR A 66 9.03 10.06 -24.86
CA TYR A 66 9.12 9.35 -26.14
C TYR A 66 8.06 8.26 -26.22
N ARG A 67 7.50 8.09 -27.42
CA ARG A 67 6.43 7.14 -27.69
C ARG A 67 6.91 6.01 -28.58
N TYR A 68 6.69 4.78 -28.12
CA TYR A 68 6.94 3.54 -28.86
C TYR A 68 5.65 2.73 -28.96
N ASP A 69 5.68 1.52 -29.52
CA ASP A 69 4.48 0.71 -29.66
C ASP A 69 4.08 0.07 -28.31
N ASP A 70 5.00 -0.64 -27.66
CA ASP A 70 4.74 -1.40 -26.43
C ASP A 70 4.92 -0.59 -25.13
N PHE A 71 5.60 0.56 -25.21
CA PHE A 71 5.84 1.40 -24.04
C PHE A 71 6.02 2.89 -24.38
N ASP A 72 5.87 3.75 -23.38
CA ASP A 72 6.24 5.16 -23.42
C ASP A 72 7.30 5.43 -22.34
N THR A 73 8.26 6.32 -22.60
CA THR A 73 9.26 6.76 -21.60
C THR A 73 9.06 8.23 -21.27
N TYR A 74 8.67 8.51 -20.03
CA TYR A 74 8.47 9.85 -19.48
C TYR A 74 9.72 10.28 -18.72
N PHE A 75 10.17 11.51 -18.93
CA PHE A 75 11.36 12.08 -18.30
C PHE A 75 11.20 13.60 -18.15
N TYR A 76 12.14 14.21 -17.43
CA TYR A 76 12.22 15.66 -17.25
C TYR A 76 13.65 16.15 -17.37
N LEU A 77 13.81 17.48 -17.49
CA LEU A 77 15.07 18.25 -17.44
C LEU A 77 16.37 17.42 -17.53
N ASN A 78 17.02 17.41 -18.69
CA ASN A 78 18.28 16.67 -18.96
C ASN A 78 18.22 15.14 -18.73
N GLY A 79 17.05 14.56 -18.52
CA GLY A 79 16.84 13.11 -18.40
C GLY A 79 16.63 12.38 -19.73
N ASN A 80 16.81 13.06 -20.86
CA ASN A 80 16.57 12.50 -22.19
C ASN A 80 17.48 11.32 -22.50
N GLU A 81 18.74 11.35 -22.08
CA GLU A 81 19.71 10.26 -22.29
C GLU A 81 19.29 9.01 -21.52
N LEU A 82 18.92 9.16 -20.24
CA LEU A 82 18.42 8.06 -19.42
C LEU A 82 17.11 7.48 -19.96
N ALA A 83 16.23 8.32 -20.50
CA ALA A 83 14.98 7.87 -21.11
C ALA A 83 15.20 7.08 -22.40
N LEU A 84 16.13 7.54 -23.26
CA LEU A 84 16.52 6.81 -24.47
C LEU A 84 17.20 5.49 -24.13
N TYR A 85 18.09 5.48 -23.14
CA TYR A 85 18.73 4.25 -22.66
C TYR A 85 17.70 3.25 -22.13
N ALA A 86 16.77 3.72 -21.29
CA ALA A 86 15.70 2.87 -20.77
C ALA A 86 14.83 2.30 -21.90
N ALA A 87 14.54 3.10 -22.93
CA ALA A 87 13.79 2.67 -24.09
C ALA A 87 14.53 1.59 -24.89
N GLU A 88 15.80 1.81 -25.20
CA GLU A 88 16.64 0.86 -25.95
C GLU A 88 16.75 -0.48 -25.22
N TYR A 89 17.08 -0.44 -23.93
CA TYR A 89 17.17 -1.65 -23.13
C TYR A 89 15.82 -2.36 -22.98
N ALA A 90 14.72 -1.63 -22.75
CA ALA A 90 13.39 -2.22 -22.66
C ALA A 90 12.96 -2.88 -23.97
N TYR A 91 13.24 -2.23 -25.12
CA TYR A 91 12.94 -2.76 -26.44
C TYR A 91 13.60 -4.12 -26.67
N ASP A 92 14.86 -4.28 -26.26
CA ASP A 92 15.57 -5.55 -26.38
C ASP A 92 15.09 -6.62 -25.38
N GLN A 93 14.71 -6.22 -24.17
CA GLN A 93 14.33 -7.14 -23.10
C GLN A 93 12.89 -7.63 -23.18
N ILE A 94 11.95 -6.85 -23.72
CA ILE A 94 10.53 -7.25 -23.82
C ILE A 94 10.39 -8.60 -24.54
N PRO A 95 10.92 -8.82 -25.76
CA PRO A 95 10.79 -10.11 -26.46
C PRO A 95 11.48 -11.28 -25.74
N VAL A 96 12.50 -11.01 -24.92
CA VAL A 96 13.16 -12.03 -24.10
C VAL A 96 12.25 -12.48 -22.96
N LEU A 97 11.68 -11.53 -22.23
CA LEU A 97 10.79 -11.79 -21.10
C LEU A 97 9.45 -12.39 -21.54
N GLU A 98 8.88 -11.91 -22.65
CA GLU A 98 7.65 -12.47 -23.23
C GLU A 98 7.82 -13.95 -23.60
N ARG A 99 8.97 -14.31 -24.20
CA ARG A 99 9.29 -15.72 -24.50
C ARG A 99 9.51 -16.55 -23.22
N LYS A 100 10.18 -15.99 -22.21
CA LYS A 100 10.44 -16.66 -20.93
C LYS A 100 9.13 -16.93 -20.17
N LEU A 101 8.18 -16.00 -20.23
CA LEU A 101 6.88 -16.09 -19.55
C LEU A 101 5.74 -16.64 -20.43
N GLN A 102 6.01 -16.89 -21.72
CA GLN A 102 5.01 -17.30 -22.72
C GLN A 102 3.76 -16.41 -22.74
N SER A 103 3.97 -15.09 -22.58
CA SER A 103 2.92 -14.09 -22.53
C SER A 103 3.35 -12.85 -23.29
N SER A 104 2.43 -12.26 -24.06
CA SER A 104 2.63 -10.96 -24.71
C SER A 104 2.11 -9.82 -23.85
N LEU A 105 2.69 -8.63 -23.96
CA LEU A 105 2.13 -7.42 -23.36
C LEU A 105 0.75 -7.12 -23.97
N THR A 106 -0.24 -6.92 -23.10
CA THR A 106 -1.61 -6.51 -23.48
C THR A 106 -1.79 -5.01 -23.33
N GLU A 107 -1.15 -4.43 -22.32
CA GLU A 107 -1.22 -3.01 -22.04
C GLU A 107 0.15 -2.35 -22.22
N LYS A 108 0.11 -1.10 -22.69
CA LYS A 108 1.29 -0.31 -22.94
C LYS A 108 1.94 0.15 -21.63
N ILE A 109 3.22 -0.14 -21.45
CA ILE A 109 3.98 0.23 -20.26
C ILE A 109 4.33 1.72 -20.29
N GLN A 110 4.34 2.37 -19.12
CA GLN A 110 4.74 3.76 -18.96
C GLN A 110 5.93 3.84 -18.02
N PHE A 111 7.14 3.94 -18.57
CA PHE A 111 8.34 4.17 -17.79
C PHE A 111 8.39 5.62 -17.33
N ILE A 112 8.57 5.86 -16.04
CA ILE A 112 8.75 7.19 -15.47
C ILE A 112 10.18 7.27 -14.94
N VAL A 113 11.02 7.98 -15.68
CA VAL A 113 12.47 8.02 -15.45
C VAL A 113 12.84 9.26 -14.64
N PHE A 114 13.45 9.03 -13.49
CA PHE A 114 14.02 10.06 -12.63
C PHE A 114 15.55 10.11 -12.75
N ASN A 115 16.08 11.32 -12.81
CA ASN A 115 17.52 11.57 -12.87
C ASN A 115 18.25 11.14 -11.59
N SER A 116 17.54 11.15 -10.45
CA SER A 116 18.09 10.68 -9.18
C SER A 116 17.03 10.05 -8.27
N LEU A 117 17.49 9.21 -7.34
CA LEU A 117 16.65 8.69 -6.26
C LEU A 117 16.04 9.81 -5.39
N SER A 118 16.77 10.91 -5.22
CA SER A 118 16.32 12.07 -4.44
C SER A 118 15.12 12.73 -5.10
N ASP A 119 15.11 12.84 -6.42
CA ASP A 119 14.01 13.45 -7.18
C ASP A 119 12.79 12.53 -7.17
N MET A 120 12.99 11.22 -7.34
CA MET A 120 11.93 10.23 -7.20
C MET A 120 11.25 10.30 -5.83
N LYS A 121 12.02 10.39 -4.74
CA LYS A 121 11.49 10.49 -3.36
C LYS A 121 10.82 11.83 -3.03
N GLN A 122 11.12 12.87 -3.79
CA GLN A 122 10.47 14.18 -3.65
C GLN A 122 9.19 14.25 -4.48
N SER A 123 9.11 13.49 -5.56
CA SER A 123 7.94 13.42 -6.42
C SER A 123 6.74 12.82 -5.69
N ASN A 124 5.57 13.39 -5.96
CA ASN A 124 4.30 12.82 -5.52
C ASN A 124 3.79 11.71 -6.45
N ILE A 125 4.51 11.43 -7.55
CA ILE A 125 4.22 10.31 -8.45
C ILE A 125 4.53 9.01 -7.69
N GLY A 126 3.49 8.24 -7.35
CA GLY A 126 3.64 7.03 -6.55
C GLY A 126 3.00 7.08 -5.15
N LEU A 127 2.77 8.28 -4.62
CA LEU A 127 2.32 8.46 -3.23
C LEU A 127 0.82 8.19 -3.00
N ALA A 128 0.03 7.96 -4.05
CA ALA A 128 -1.40 7.63 -3.89
C ALA A 128 -1.66 6.17 -3.43
N SER A 129 -0.61 5.39 -3.17
CA SER A 129 -0.68 4.04 -2.62
C SER A 129 0.18 3.95 -1.35
N GLU A 130 -0.16 4.75 -0.34
CA GLU A 130 0.46 4.74 0.99
C GLU A 130 0.21 3.43 1.75
N GLN A 131 0.75 2.30 1.29
CA GLN A 131 0.75 1.09 2.11
C GLN A 131 1.84 0.07 1.75
N GLN A 132 3.04 0.51 1.37
CA GLN A 132 4.27 -0.28 1.61
C GLN A 132 5.52 0.59 1.39
N TYR A 133 5.85 1.36 2.42
CA TYR A 133 7.23 1.75 2.67
C TYR A 133 8.02 0.48 3.01
N ASN A 134 8.59 -0.19 2.02
CA ASN A 134 9.67 -1.16 2.23
C ASN A 134 10.95 -0.57 1.64
N THR A 135 11.70 0.06 2.55
CA THR A 135 13.10 0.44 2.49
C THR A 135 13.93 -0.62 1.75
N GLY A 136 14.19 -0.45 0.44
CA GLY A 136 15.01 -1.44 -0.27
C GLY A 136 15.08 -1.41 -1.80
N GLY A 137 14.74 -0.31 -2.49
CA GLY A 137 15.03 -0.20 -3.94
C GLY A 137 14.16 -1.05 -4.87
N ILE A 138 12.96 -1.45 -4.45
CA ILE A 138 11.98 -2.08 -5.34
C ILE A 138 11.11 -1.01 -6.02
N THR A 139 11.07 -1.02 -7.35
CA THR A 139 10.21 -0.16 -8.16
C THR A 139 8.75 -0.44 -7.83
N GLN A 140 8.02 0.57 -7.36
CA GLN A 140 6.58 0.46 -7.17
C GLN A 140 5.87 0.50 -8.53
N ILE A 141 5.16 -0.56 -8.84
CA ILE A 141 4.28 -0.64 -9.98
C ILE A 141 2.87 -0.18 -9.56
N LEU A 142 2.42 0.94 -10.12
CA LEU A 142 1.06 1.43 -9.95
C LEU A 142 0.37 1.41 -11.32
N GLY A 143 -0.40 0.36 -11.59
CA GLY A 143 -0.98 0.12 -12.92
C GLY A 143 0.12 -0.16 -13.96
N THR A 144 -0.03 0.34 -15.19
CA THR A 144 0.96 0.17 -16.28
C THR A 144 2.24 0.99 -16.10
N LYS A 145 2.45 1.61 -14.93
CA LYS A 145 3.58 2.52 -14.69
C LYS A 145 4.73 1.80 -14.02
N VAL A 146 5.93 1.98 -14.56
CA VAL A 146 7.19 1.50 -14.00
C VAL A 146 8.05 2.70 -13.65
N ILE A 147 8.33 2.89 -12.36
CA ILE A 147 9.12 4.02 -11.86
C ILE A 147 10.61 3.63 -11.81
N LEU A 148 11.44 4.39 -12.50
CA LEU A 148 12.88 4.15 -12.60
C LEU A 148 13.64 5.36 -12.05
N TYR A 149 14.76 5.12 -11.37
CA TYR A 149 15.67 6.19 -10.97
C TYR A 149 17.11 5.80 -11.27
N PHE A 150 17.91 6.80 -11.64
CA PHE A 150 19.34 6.59 -11.83
C PHE A 150 20.12 6.86 -10.53
N ASP A 151 21.02 5.95 -10.18
CA ASP A 151 21.89 6.03 -8.99
C ASP A 151 23.37 6.22 -9.35
N GLY A 152 23.68 6.44 -10.64
CA GLY A 152 25.04 6.50 -11.17
C GLY A 152 25.53 5.19 -11.79
N ASN A 153 24.78 4.09 -11.66
CA ASN A 153 25.16 2.77 -12.18
C ASN A 153 24.14 2.25 -13.19
N TYR A 154 24.56 2.10 -14.45
CA TYR A 154 23.71 1.57 -15.52
C TYR A 154 23.27 0.12 -15.28
N LEU A 155 24.08 -0.72 -14.63
CA LEU A 155 23.68 -2.10 -14.33
C LEU A 155 22.50 -2.14 -13.35
N ASN A 156 22.51 -1.26 -12.35
CA ASN A 156 21.40 -1.13 -11.40
C ASN A 156 20.14 -0.59 -12.10
N PHE A 157 20.32 0.32 -13.06
CA PHE A 157 19.23 0.88 -13.86
C PHE A 157 18.61 -0.17 -14.79
N GLU A 158 19.43 -0.96 -15.48
CA GLU A 158 19.00 -2.12 -16.27
C GLU A 158 18.23 -3.14 -15.44
N GLN A 159 18.74 -3.46 -14.24
CA GLN A 159 18.06 -4.35 -13.31
C GLN A 159 16.68 -3.80 -12.93
N GLN A 160 16.56 -2.50 -12.61
CA GLN A 160 15.26 -1.88 -12.35
C GLN A 160 14.30 -2.00 -13.54
N ILE A 161 14.77 -1.74 -14.76
CA ILE A 161 13.94 -1.88 -15.97
C ILE A 161 13.45 -3.32 -16.11
N ARG A 162 14.35 -4.30 -16.00
CA ARG A 162 14.02 -5.71 -16.19
C ARG A 162 13.09 -6.26 -15.11
N VAL A 163 13.30 -5.88 -13.85
CA VAL A 163 12.39 -6.20 -12.74
C VAL A 163 11.01 -5.60 -13.01
N GLY A 164 10.95 -4.32 -13.40
CA GLY A 164 9.68 -3.65 -13.72
C GLY A 164 8.92 -4.31 -14.87
N LEU A 165 9.61 -4.68 -15.96
CA LEU A 165 9.03 -5.43 -17.09
C LEU A 165 8.50 -6.80 -16.67
N THR A 166 9.27 -7.51 -15.85
CA THR A 166 8.90 -8.85 -15.36
C THR A 166 7.66 -8.78 -14.49
N GLU A 167 7.60 -7.82 -13.58
CA GLU A 167 6.46 -7.61 -12.69
C GLU A 167 5.21 -7.17 -13.48
N MET A 168 5.35 -6.37 -14.56
CA MET A 168 4.25 -6.09 -15.50
C MET A 168 3.66 -7.36 -16.12
N LEU A 169 4.52 -8.19 -16.72
CA LEU A 169 4.07 -9.42 -17.38
C LEU A 169 3.48 -10.41 -16.38
N LEU A 170 4.08 -10.54 -15.19
CA LEU A 170 3.59 -11.43 -14.14
C LEU A 170 2.24 -10.95 -13.59
N ASN A 171 2.10 -9.66 -13.31
CA ASN A 171 0.83 -9.08 -12.87
C ASN A 171 -0.26 -9.26 -13.94
N GLN A 172 0.08 -9.12 -15.22
CA GLN A 172 -0.86 -9.41 -16.30
C GLN A 172 -1.27 -10.89 -16.34
N LEU A 173 -0.34 -11.82 -16.14
CA LEU A 173 -0.67 -13.24 -16.05
C LEU A 173 -1.59 -13.56 -14.86
N MET A 174 -1.39 -12.85 -13.74
CA MET A 174 -2.13 -13.08 -12.51
C MET A 174 -3.51 -12.39 -12.49
N PHE A 175 -3.64 -11.21 -13.10
CA PHE A 175 -4.81 -10.34 -12.96
C PHE A 175 -5.43 -9.90 -14.31
N GLY A 176 -4.80 -10.19 -15.44
CA GLY A 176 -5.17 -9.72 -16.77
C GLY A 176 -6.32 -10.50 -17.43
N GLY A 177 -7.21 -9.76 -18.10
CA GLY A 177 -8.47 -10.24 -18.67
C GLY A 177 -8.36 -11.00 -20.00
N SER A 178 -9.39 -11.84 -20.22
CA SER A 178 -9.65 -12.82 -21.30
C SER A 178 -9.17 -14.25 -21.05
N ILE A 179 -7.92 -14.51 -20.61
CA ILE A 179 -7.50 -15.86 -20.16
C ILE A 179 -8.05 -16.17 -18.75
N GLY A 180 -8.28 -15.13 -17.93
CA GLY A 180 -8.94 -15.21 -16.63
C GLY A 180 -10.42 -15.60 -16.64
N SER A 181 -11.04 -15.83 -17.80
CA SER A 181 -12.37 -16.45 -17.86
C SER A 181 -12.34 -17.94 -17.52
N GLN A 182 -11.18 -18.60 -17.66
CA GLN A 182 -11.01 -20.03 -17.38
C GLN A 182 -10.28 -20.33 -16.07
N ILE A 183 -9.47 -19.41 -15.53
CA ILE A 183 -8.83 -19.59 -14.22
C ILE A 183 -9.76 -19.03 -13.13
N ARG A 184 -10.94 -19.66 -13.05
CA ARG A 184 -11.98 -19.39 -12.07
C ARG A 184 -11.76 -20.20 -10.78
N ASN A 185 -10.51 -20.34 -10.35
CA ASN A 185 -10.18 -21.07 -9.13
C ASN A 185 -9.17 -20.26 -8.31
N THR A 186 -9.71 -19.47 -7.37
CA THR A 186 -9.36 -19.25 -5.96
C THR A 186 -7.92 -19.43 -5.42
N ALA A 187 -6.98 -20.04 -6.14
CA ALA A 187 -5.60 -20.28 -5.74
C ALA A 187 -4.63 -19.13 -6.10
N ILE A 188 -4.82 -18.44 -7.23
CA ILE A 188 -3.93 -17.32 -7.65
C ILE A 188 -4.16 -16.06 -6.79
N PHE A 189 -5.37 -15.87 -6.27
CA PHE A 189 -5.73 -14.68 -5.48
C PHE A 189 -5.02 -14.55 -4.12
N ASN A 190 -4.27 -15.57 -3.67
CA ASN A 190 -3.62 -15.57 -2.36
C ASN A 190 -2.16 -16.06 -2.40
N LEU A 191 -1.42 -15.81 -3.49
CA LEU A 191 0.03 -16.09 -3.46
C LEU A 191 0.70 -15.19 -2.40
N PRO A 192 1.41 -15.77 -1.42
CA PRO A 192 2.14 -14.98 -0.43
C PRO A 192 3.29 -14.22 -1.10
N ASP A 193 3.60 -13.03 -0.59
CA ASP A 193 4.54 -12.11 -1.25
C ASP A 193 5.94 -12.68 -1.45
N TRP A 194 6.42 -13.55 -0.55
CA TRP A 194 7.70 -14.23 -0.72
C TRP A 194 7.76 -15.08 -1.99
N TYR A 195 6.65 -15.69 -2.39
CA TYR A 195 6.58 -16.52 -3.59
C TYR A 195 6.57 -15.66 -4.86
N LYS A 196 5.84 -14.54 -4.85
CA LYS A 196 5.87 -13.56 -5.94
C LYS A 196 7.27 -12.99 -6.13
N MET A 197 7.93 -12.60 -5.04
CA MET A 197 9.31 -12.11 -5.07
C MET A 197 10.30 -13.17 -5.56
N GLY A 198 10.10 -14.44 -5.21
CA GLY A 198 10.91 -15.55 -5.72
C GLY A 198 10.78 -15.73 -7.24
N ILE A 199 9.56 -15.70 -7.77
CA ILE A 199 9.32 -15.75 -9.23
C ILE A 199 9.93 -14.51 -9.90
N LEU A 200 9.74 -13.33 -9.32
CA LEU A 200 10.27 -12.08 -9.84
C LEU A 200 11.80 -12.13 -9.94
N SER A 201 12.52 -12.55 -8.89
CA SER A 201 13.98 -12.74 -8.92
C SER A 201 14.39 -13.76 -9.98
N TYR A 202 13.77 -14.94 -10.00
CA TYR A 202 14.12 -15.99 -10.97
C TYR A 202 13.91 -15.57 -12.43
N VAL A 203 12.85 -14.81 -12.71
CA VAL A 203 12.52 -14.38 -14.08
C VAL A 203 13.34 -13.16 -14.49
N SER A 204 13.54 -12.20 -13.59
CA SER A 204 14.32 -10.99 -13.85
C SER A 204 15.83 -11.19 -13.83
N GLU A 205 16.36 -12.25 -13.23
CA GLU A 205 17.78 -12.57 -13.35
C GLU A 205 18.05 -13.39 -14.62
N ASP A 206 19.10 -13.01 -15.36
CA ASP A 206 19.73 -13.91 -16.33
C ASP A 206 20.42 -15.05 -15.60
N TRP A 207 20.67 -16.17 -16.29
CA TRP A 207 21.37 -17.31 -15.72
C TRP A 207 22.74 -16.87 -15.18
N ASN A 208 22.90 -16.91 -13.86
CA ASN A 208 24.11 -16.54 -13.15
C ASN A 208 24.64 -17.77 -12.41
N THR A 209 25.90 -18.13 -12.66
CA THR A 209 26.57 -19.28 -12.02
C THR A 209 26.52 -19.20 -10.49
N VAL A 210 26.57 -18.00 -9.92
CA VAL A 210 26.51 -17.79 -8.47
C VAL A 210 25.14 -18.14 -7.88
N LEU A 211 24.06 -17.91 -8.63
CA LEU A 211 22.71 -18.29 -8.21
C LEU A 211 22.47 -19.79 -8.41
N ASP A 212 22.98 -20.37 -9.50
CA ASP A 212 22.90 -21.81 -9.77
C ASP A 212 23.64 -22.61 -8.69
N ASP A 213 24.85 -22.17 -8.31
CA ASP A 213 25.65 -22.77 -7.24
C ASP A 213 24.93 -22.67 -5.88
N ARG A 214 24.35 -21.50 -5.54
CA ARG A 214 23.58 -21.34 -4.29
C ARG A 214 22.29 -22.17 -4.24
N LEU A 215 21.57 -22.29 -5.35
CA LEU A 215 20.34 -23.10 -5.42
C LEU A 215 20.64 -24.59 -5.32
N ARG A 216 21.83 -25.00 -5.75
CA ARG A 216 22.32 -26.38 -5.68
C ARG A 216 22.87 -26.76 -4.31
N GLU A 217 23.35 -25.77 -3.54
CA GLU A 217 23.92 -25.98 -2.20
C GLU A 217 22.91 -25.95 -1.03
N GLY A 218 21.66 -25.51 -1.27
CA GLY A 218 20.48 -25.78 -0.43
C GLY A 218 20.61 -25.46 1.06
#